data_AF-A0A944C5U2-F1
#
_entry.id   AF-A0A944C5U2-F1
#
_cell.length_a   1.000
_cell.length_b   1.000
_cell.length_c   1.000
_cell.angle_alpha   90.00
_cell.angle_beta   90.00
_cell.angle_gamma   90.00
#
_symmetry.space_group_name_H-M   'P 1'
#
loop_
_entity.id
_entity.type
_entity.pdbx_description
1 polymer ?
#
loop_
_entity_poly.entity_id
_entity_poly.type
_entity_poly.pdbx_seq_one_letter_code
_entity_poly.pdbx_strand_id
1 'polypeptide(L)'
;DGIHSLIQSVYDDSILESMFTNGHETKVKENPLNENFAKKEFQALWREINHKYAYTVKFDSNELIKKAIAHIDDKLCVSELQYTTTIGRQKAEMNEYEIERGESFTGEKTRTKTLKHAETSQIKYDLIGKIAEGAVLTRKTISAILQGIRIDKLYMFKNNPEEFISKVIRLINEQKATMIVEHISYDTIEGEYDSTIFTAEKNTQSFDKAFLAKKAIQDYVFTDGSAEKSIERKFAEDLDAAEEVCVYAKLPRTFHIPTPVGNYSPDWAIAFYEGTVKHIFFVAETKGTMESLELRPIEQAKISCAKKLFNEMSTSKVRYDAVDSYKELLNIVIK
;
A
#
# COMPACT_ATOMS: atom_id res chain seq x y z
N ASP A 1 -12.77 8.11 0.23
CA ASP A 1 -12.10 8.93 1.24
C ASP A 1 -13.02 9.96 1.89
N GLY A 2 -13.56 10.95 1.16
CA GLY A 2 -14.40 12.00 1.76
C GLY A 2 -15.64 11.54 2.56
N ILE A 3 -16.36 10.50 2.11
CA ILE A 3 -17.54 9.98 2.81
C ILE A 3 -17.15 9.28 4.12
N HIS A 4 -16.02 8.58 4.14
CA HIS A 4 -15.53 7.91 5.35
C HIS A 4 -15.10 8.92 6.42
N SER A 5 -14.43 10.00 6.02
CA SER A 5 -14.07 11.11 6.92
C SER A 5 -15.30 11.83 7.46
N LEU A 6 -16.35 11.99 6.65
CA LEU A 6 -17.62 12.59 7.07
C LEU A 6 -18.42 11.72 8.06
N ILE A 7 -18.26 10.40 7.98
CA ILE A 7 -18.84 9.46 8.96
C ILE A 7 -18.01 9.48 10.25
N GLN A 8 -16.68 9.58 10.14
CA GLN A 8 -15.80 9.70 11.31
C GLN A 8 -15.98 11.03 12.06
N SER A 9 -16.35 12.12 11.37
CA SER A 9 -16.61 13.40 12.02
C SER A 9 -17.81 13.39 12.97
N VAL A 10 -18.69 12.39 12.90
CA VAL A 10 -19.77 12.20 13.88
C VAL A 10 -19.21 11.88 15.27
N TYR A 11 -17.99 11.33 15.34
CA TYR A 11 -17.33 10.93 16.57
C TYR A 11 -16.18 11.86 16.97
N ASP A 12 -15.62 12.62 16.03
CA ASP A 12 -14.52 13.55 16.26
C ASP A 12 -14.64 14.78 15.34
N ASP A 13 -15.12 15.90 15.89
CA ASP A 13 -15.33 17.16 15.17
C ASP A 13 -14.04 17.76 14.60
N SER A 14 -12.86 17.42 15.16
CA SER A 14 -11.57 17.93 14.66
C SER A 14 -11.24 17.45 13.25
N ILE A 15 -11.88 16.36 12.80
CA ILE A 15 -11.73 15.83 11.44
C ILE A 15 -12.30 16.82 10.41
N LEU A 16 -13.35 17.57 10.75
CA LEU A 16 -13.97 18.55 9.86
C LEU A 16 -13.03 19.73 9.57
N GLU A 17 -12.18 20.12 10.52
CA GLU A 17 -11.18 21.19 10.32
C GLU A 17 -10.21 20.84 9.20
N SER A 18 -9.87 19.56 9.05
CA SER A 18 -9.00 19.07 7.96
C SER A 18 -9.71 18.91 6.61
N MET A 19 -11.05 18.96 6.58
CA MET A 19 -11.85 18.80 5.35
C MET A 19 -12.00 20.10 4.57
N PHE A 20 -11.83 21.25 5.21
CA PHE A 20 -11.94 22.56 4.59
C PHE A 20 -10.59 23.28 4.61
N THR A 21 -10.01 23.52 3.44
CA THR A 21 -8.82 24.37 3.30
C THR A 21 -9.24 25.77 2.88
N ASN A 22 -8.60 26.80 3.43
CA ASN A 22 -8.88 28.18 3.01
C ASN A 22 -8.37 28.40 1.58
N GLY A 23 -9.29 28.55 0.62
CA GLY A 23 -8.95 28.79 -0.79
C GLY A 23 -8.20 30.11 -1.08
N HIS A 24 -8.14 31.03 -0.11
CA HIS A 24 -7.41 32.30 -0.21
C HIS A 24 -6.00 32.23 0.41
N GLU A 25 -5.58 31.10 0.96
CA GLU A 25 -4.20 30.92 1.41
C GLU A 25 -3.22 31.17 0.26
N THR A 26 -2.08 31.77 0.60
CA THR A 26 -1.02 31.98 -0.38
C THR A 26 -0.59 30.61 -0.85
N LYS A 27 -0.68 30.36 -2.16
CA LYS A 27 -0.21 29.13 -2.79
C LYS A 27 1.17 29.39 -3.38
N VAL A 28 2.01 28.36 -3.37
CA VAL A 28 3.29 28.40 -4.09
C VAL A 28 2.98 28.45 -5.58
N LYS A 29 3.14 29.62 -6.20
CA LYS A 29 2.80 29.80 -7.63
C LYS A 29 3.77 29.05 -8.54
N GLU A 30 5.04 29.02 -8.17
CA GLU A 30 6.13 28.40 -8.93
C GLU A 30 7.18 27.83 -7.97
N ASN A 31 7.69 26.64 -8.27
CA ASN A 31 8.78 25.98 -7.53
C ASN A 31 9.80 25.47 -8.56
N PRO A 32 10.59 26.37 -9.18
CA PRO A 32 11.51 26.00 -10.24
C PRO A 32 12.66 25.13 -9.72
N LEU A 33 13.36 24.49 -10.64
CA LEU A 33 14.61 23.80 -10.32
C LEU A 33 15.67 24.84 -9.91
N ASN A 34 16.37 24.56 -8.81
CA ASN A 34 17.45 25.42 -8.30
C ASN A 34 18.85 24.88 -8.70
N GLU A 35 19.91 25.48 -8.17
CA GLU A 35 21.30 25.11 -8.49
C GLU A 35 21.65 23.66 -8.10
N ASN A 36 20.94 23.06 -7.14
CA ASN A 36 21.17 21.67 -6.74
C ASN A 36 20.85 20.69 -7.88
N PHE A 37 19.92 21.02 -8.78
CA PHE A 37 19.66 20.21 -9.97
C PHE A 37 20.91 20.08 -10.86
N ALA A 38 21.71 21.14 -10.98
CA ALA A 38 22.91 21.17 -11.81
C ALA A 38 24.12 20.47 -11.17
N LYS A 39 24.02 20.00 -9.91
CA LYS A 39 25.08 19.23 -9.26
C LYS A 39 25.41 17.98 -10.05
N LYS A 40 26.70 17.66 -10.13
CA LYS A 40 27.20 16.51 -10.90
C LYS A 40 26.63 15.19 -10.38
N GLU A 41 26.47 15.10 -9.07
CA GLU A 41 25.92 13.96 -8.34
C GLU A 41 24.46 13.72 -8.72
N PHE A 42 23.64 14.78 -8.77
CA PHE A 42 22.25 14.64 -9.20
C PHE A 42 22.14 14.34 -10.69
N GLN A 43 22.94 14.99 -11.53
CA GLN A 43 22.93 14.73 -12.97
C GLN A 43 23.35 13.30 -13.31
N ALA A 44 24.30 12.74 -12.55
CA ALA A 44 24.69 11.35 -12.69
C ALA A 44 23.58 10.40 -12.24
N LEU A 45 22.92 10.67 -11.09
CA LEU A 45 21.75 9.91 -10.66
C LEU A 45 20.62 9.97 -11.71
N TRP A 46 20.31 11.17 -12.20
CA TRP A 46 19.19 11.40 -13.11
C TRP A 46 19.37 10.62 -14.41
N ARG A 47 20.58 10.58 -14.97
CA ARG A 47 20.89 9.79 -16.18
C ARG A 47 20.70 8.29 -16.01
N GLU A 48 20.75 7.78 -14.79
CA GLU A 48 20.57 6.35 -14.52
C GLU A 48 19.09 5.98 -14.31
N ILE A 49 18.25 6.94 -13.93
CA ILE A 49 16.84 6.70 -13.57
C ILE A 49 15.83 7.30 -14.56
N ASN A 50 16.22 8.25 -15.42
CA ASN A 50 15.31 8.99 -16.29
C ASN A 50 14.84 8.20 -17.53
N HIS A 51 15.08 6.90 -17.59
CA HIS A 51 14.67 6.06 -18.71
C HIS A 51 13.21 5.65 -18.63
N LYS A 52 12.60 5.39 -19.79
CA LYS A 52 11.32 4.68 -19.88
C LYS A 52 11.55 3.19 -20.02
N TYR A 53 10.68 2.41 -19.40
CA TYR A 53 10.78 0.96 -19.39
C TYR A 53 9.55 0.34 -20.03
N ALA A 54 9.73 -0.81 -20.69
CA ALA A 54 8.66 -1.76 -20.96
C ALA A 54 8.92 -3.03 -20.15
N TYR A 55 7.87 -3.77 -19.85
CA TYR A 55 7.99 -5.05 -19.17
C TYR A 55 7.47 -6.20 -20.02
N THR A 56 8.09 -7.35 -19.85
CA THR A 56 7.60 -8.64 -20.34
C THR A 56 7.41 -9.57 -19.15
N VAL A 57 6.25 -10.21 -19.04
CA VAL A 57 5.97 -11.20 -18.00
C VAL A 57 5.74 -12.55 -18.64
N LYS A 58 6.49 -13.56 -18.20
CA LYS A 58 6.23 -14.94 -18.59
C LYS A 58 5.38 -15.59 -17.49
N PHE A 59 4.18 -16.05 -17.84
CA PHE A 59 3.24 -16.58 -16.86
C PHE A 59 2.92 -18.06 -17.13
N ASP A 60 3.31 -18.95 -16.21
CA ASP A 60 2.93 -20.36 -16.26
C ASP A 60 1.68 -20.62 -15.41
N SER A 61 0.58 -21.01 -16.08
CA SER A 61 -0.68 -21.33 -15.41
C SER A 61 -0.56 -22.53 -14.45
N ASN A 62 0.27 -23.52 -14.77
CA ASN A 62 0.44 -24.70 -13.92
C ASN A 62 1.23 -24.38 -12.65
N GLU A 63 2.21 -23.48 -12.76
CA GLU A 63 2.94 -22.96 -11.60
C GLU A 63 2.00 -22.20 -10.67
N LEU A 64 1.13 -21.32 -11.22
CA LEU A 64 0.12 -20.61 -10.42
C LEU A 64 -0.78 -21.58 -9.66
N ILE A 65 -1.30 -22.60 -10.33
CA ILE A 65 -2.19 -23.58 -9.70
C ILE A 65 -1.48 -24.25 -8.51
N LYS A 66 -0.24 -24.71 -8.70
CA LYS A 66 0.54 -25.37 -7.63
C LYS A 66 0.83 -24.44 -6.46
N LYS A 67 1.30 -23.21 -6.72
CA LYS A 67 1.60 -22.22 -5.68
C LYS A 67 0.34 -21.77 -4.93
N ALA A 68 -0.77 -21.55 -5.66
CA ALA A 68 -2.05 -21.19 -5.06
C ALA A 68 -2.60 -22.28 -4.14
N ILE A 69 -2.54 -23.55 -4.55
CA ILE A 69 -2.95 -24.69 -3.70
C ILE A 69 -2.16 -24.70 -2.40
N ALA A 70 -0.82 -24.66 -2.49
CA ALA A 70 0.05 -24.68 -1.31
C ALA A 70 -0.21 -23.50 -0.36
N HIS A 71 -0.40 -22.29 -0.92
CA HIS A 71 -0.68 -21.08 -0.13
C HIS A 71 -2.07 -21.12 0.54
N ILE A 72 -3.09 -21.63 -0.16
CA ILE A 72 -4.43 -21.83 0.42
C ILE A 72 -4.37 -22.86 1.55
N ASP A 73 -3.67 -23.97 1.34
CA ASP A 73 -3.56 -25.03 2.35
C ASP A 73 -2.81 -24.58 3.62
N ASP A 74 -1.83 -23.67 3.48
CA ASP A 74 -1.12 -23.10 4.62
C ASP A 74 -1.95 -22.01 5.33
N LYS A 75 -2.47 -21.03 4.58
CA LYS A 75 -3.00 -19.78 5.15
C LYS A 75 -4.51 -19.70 5.31
N LEU A 76 -5.30 -20.53 4.62
CA LEU A 76 -6.75 -20.40 4.68
C LEU A 76 -7.28 -20.77 6.06
N CYS A 77 -7.94 -19.82 6.70
CA CYS A 77 -8.71 -20.00 7.92
C CYS A 77 -10.01 -19.20 7.78
N VAL A 78 -11.15 -19.80 8.06
CA VAL A 78 -12.47 -19.21 7.93
C VAL A 78 -13.16 -19.27 9.28
N SER A 79 -13.74 -18.16 9.71
CA SER A 79 -14.42 -18.09 10.99
C SER A 79 -15.75 -18.86 10.94
N GLU A 80 -16.09 -19.51 12.06
CA GLU A 80 -17.43 -20.09 12.22
C GLU A 80 -18.40 -18.98 12.63
N LEU A 81 -19.62 -18.99 12.06
CA LEU A 81 -20.65 -18.03 12.42
C LEU A 81 -21.02 -18.18 13.91
N GLN A 82 -20.94 -17.08 14.65
CA GLN A 82 -21.30 -17.03 16.07
C GLN A 82 -22.43 -16.03 16.28
N TYR A 83 -23.36 -16.35 17.17
CA TYR A 83 -24.34 -15.38 17.67
C TYR A 83 -24.26 -15.33 19.19
N THR A 84 -24.37 -14.11 19.70
CA THR A 84 -24.44 -13.85 21.12
C THR A 84 -25.88 -13.54 21.47
N THR A 85 -26.51 -14.43 22.24
CA THR A 85 -27.84 -14.15 22.80
C THR A 85 -27.65 -13.57 24.20
N THR A 86 -28.11 -12.34 24.38
CA THR A 86 -28.26 -11.73 25.70
C THR A 86 -29.71 -11.89 26.12
N ILE A 87 -29.94 -12.58 27.22
CA ILE A 87 -31.27 -12.72 27.82
C ILE A 87 -31.30 -11.86 29.06
N GLY A 88 -32.14 -10.82 29.05
CA GLY A 88 -32.46 -10.00 30.21
C GLY A 88 -33.88 -10.27 30.68
N ARG A 89 -34.12 -10.20 31.99
CA ARG A 89 -35.46 -10.25 32.56
C ARG A 89 -35.84 -8.86 33.05
N GLN A 90 -36.94 -8.32 32.53
CA GLN A 90 -37.50 -7.05 33.02
C GLN A 90 -37.85 -7.18 34.51
N LYS A 91 -37.46 -6.18 35.32
CA LYS A 91 -37.80 -6.14 36.75
C LYS A 91 -39.32 -6.11 36.97
N ALA A 92 -39.79 -6.72 38.05
CA ALA A 92 -41.21 -6.73 38.41
C ALA A 92 -41.70 -5.36 38.92
N GLU A 93 -40.83 -4.63 39.61
CA GLU A 93 -41.06 -3.25 40.03
C GLU A 93 -39.92 -2.39 39.50
N MET A 94 -40.26 -1.21 38.98
CA MET A 94 -39.31 -0.28 38.37
C MET A 94 -39.75 1.16 38.65
N ASN A 95 -38.78 2.07 38.72
CA ASN A 95 -39.02 3.50 38.88
C ASN A 95 -38.49 4.28 37.67
N GLU A 96 -38.92 5.53 37.53
CA GLU A 96 -38.58 6.42 36.42
C GLU A 96 -37.06 6.56 36.22
N TYR A 97 -36.31 6.71 37.30
CA TYR A 97 -34.85 6.82 37.27
C TYR A 97 -34.12 5.55 36.81
N GLU A 98 -34.72 4.37 36.99
CA GLU A 98 -34.16 3.10 36.47
C GLU A 98 -34.43 2.93 34.97
N ILE A 99 -35.55 3.47 34.47
CA ILE A 99 -35.88 3.49 33.04
C ILE A 99 -34.95 4.44 32.30
N GLU A 100 -34.73 5.65 32.82
CA GLU A 100 -33.81 6.63 32.20
C GLU A 100 -32.36 6.12 32.11
N ARG A 101 -31.91 5.33 33.11
CA ARG A 101 -30.54 4.80 33.16
C ARG A 101 -30.35 3.46 32.43
N GLY A 102 -31.42 2.88 31.87
CA GLY A 102 -31.35 1.59 31.18
C GLY A 102 -31.18 0.37 32.09
N GLU A 103 -31.45 0.51 33.40
CA GLU A 103 -31.26 -0.53 34.42
C GLU A 103 -32.57 -1.33 34.71
N SER A 104 -33.59 -1.17 33.88
CA SER A 104 -34.90 -1.83 34.02
C SER A 104 -34.89 -3.35 33.79
N PHE A 105 -33.77 -3.89 33.30
CA PHE A 105 -33.55 -5.31 33.09
C PHE A 105 -32.54 -5.86 34.12
N THR A 106 -32.76 -7.09 34.60
CA THR A 106 -31.90 -7.81 35.55
C THR A 106 -31.66 -9.24 35.10
N GLY A 107 -30.67 -9.90 35.70
CA GLY A 107 -30.37 -11.31 35.41
C GLY A 107 -29.80 -11.54 34.02
N GLU A 108 -29.08 -10.54 33.48
CA GLU A 108 -28.42 -10.62 32.20
C GLU A 108 -27.47 -11.82 32.16
N LYS A 109 -27.81 -12.77 31.29
CA LYS A 109 -26.93 -13.90 30.97
C LYS A 109 -26.61 -13.83 29.50
N THR A 110 -25.36 -13.51 29.22
CA THR A 110 -24.81 -13.52 27.87
C THR A 110 -24.31 -14.93 27.56
N ARG A 111 -24.81 -15.53 26.49
CA ARG A 111 -24.30 -16.81 25.99
C ARG A 111 -23.98 -16.69 24.51
N THR A 112 -22.69 -16.77 24.20
CA THR A 112 -22.22 -16.97 22.82
C THR A 112 -22.41 -18.42 22.44
N LYS A 113 -23.08 -18.65 21.31
CA LYS A 113 -23.25 -19.96 20.71
C LYS A 113 -22.71 -19.94 19.28
N THR A 114 -21.90 -20.94 18.97
CA THR A 114 -21.45 -21.20 17.61
C THR A 114 -22.56 -21.87 16.81
N LEU A 115 -22.90 -21.31 15.64
CA LEU A 115 -23.81 -21.93 14.68
C LEU A 115 -23.08 -23.06 13.98
N LYS A 116 -23.16 -24.27 14.56
CA LYS A 116 -22.54 -25.45 13.94
C LYS A 116 -23.18 -25.84 12.62
N HIS A 117 -24.41 -25.39 12.35
CA HIS A 117 -25.12 -25.48 11.07
C HIS A 117 -26.12 -24.32 11.03
N ALA A 118 -25.85 -23.28 10.26
CA ALA A 118 -26.95 -22.53 9.66
C ALA A 118 -27.67 -23.54 8.77
N GLU A 119 -28.98 -23.71 8.93
CA GLU A 119 -29.77 -24.53 8.00
C GLU A 119 -29.35 -24.16 6.58
N THR A 120 -28.97 -25.18 5.79
CA THR A 120 -28.40 -25.07 4.46
C THR A 120 -29.05 -23.92 3.71
N SER A 121 -28.34 -22.79 3.59
CA SER A 121 -28.84 -21.64 2.85
C SER A 121 -29.35 -22.14 1.50
N GLN A 122 -30.62 -21.88 1.18
CA GLN A 122 -31.20 -22.30 -0.10
C GLN A 122 -30.58 -21.57 -1.30
N ILE A 123 -29.69 -20.60 -1.02
CA ILE A 123 -28.95 -19.84 -2.00
C ILE A 123 -27.89 -20.74 -2.64
N LYS A 124 -28.05 -21.00 -3.93
CA LYS A 124 -27.03 -21.68 -4.73
C LYS A 124 -25.86 -20.73 -4.95
N TYR A 125 -24.73 -21.03 -4.32
CA TYR A 125 -23.48 -20.32 -4.55
C TYR A 125 -22.81 -20.79 -5.84
N ASP A 126 -22.50 -19.84 -6.74
CA ASP A 126 -21.54 -20.08 -7.82
C ASP A 126 -20.11 -19.87 -7.30
N LEU A 127 -19.61 -20.85 -6.55
CA LEU A 127 -18.27 -20.80 -5.94
C LEU A 127 -17.18 -20.54 -6.99
N ILE A 128 -17.21 -21.29 -8.10
CA ILE A 128 -16.19 -21.20 -9.15
C ILE A 128 -16.29 -19.85 -9.87
N GLY A 129 -17.51 -19.41 -10.22
CA GLY A 129 -17.71 -18.13 -10.90
C GLY A 129 -17.30 -16.94 -10.04
N LYS A 130 -17.66 -16.91 -8.75
CA LYS A 130 -17.31 -15.81 -7.85
C LYS A 130 -15.81 -15.70 -7.63
N ILE A 131 -15.12 -16.82 -7.45
CA ILE A 131 -13.66 -16.82 -7.32
C ILE A 131 -13.01 -16.43 -8.66
N ALA A 132 -13.51 -16.92 -9.79
CA ALA A 132 -13.00 -16.58 -11.12
C ALA A 132 -13.12 -15.08 -11.44
N GLU A 133 -14.26 -14.48 -11.09
CA GLU A 133 -14.52 -13.04 -11.23
C GLU A 133 -13.54 -12.21 -10.37
N GLY A 134 -13.43 -12.52 -9.08
CA GLY A 134 -12.56 -11.77 -8.16
C GLY A 134 -11.06 -11.97 -8.40
N ALA A 135 -10.64 -13.12 -8.91
CA ALA A 135 -9.24 -13.39 -9.25
C ALA A 135 -8.89 -13.01 -10.71
N VAL A 136 -9.88 -12.68 -11.54
CA VAL A 136 -9.73 -12.45 -13.00
C VAL A 136 -9.00 -13.64 -13.65
N LEU A 137 -9.51 -14.85 -13.40
CA LEU A 137 -8.97 -16.11 -13.94
C LEU A 137 -10.07 -16.92 -14.63
N THR A 138 -9.67 -17.86 -15.48
CA THR A 138 -10.66 -18.76 -16.11
C THR A 138 -11.27 -19.71 -15.09
N ARG A 139 -12.54 -20.06 -15.28
CA ARG A 139 -13.22 -21.09 -14.47
C ARG A 139 -12.46 -22.43 -14.46
N LYS A 140 -11.79 -22.78 -15.57
CA LYS A 140 -10.96 -23.99 -15.67
C LYS A 140 -9.80 -23.96 -14.67
N THR A 141 -9.09 -22.84 -14.58
CA THR A 141 -7.98 -22.64 -13.65
C THR A 141 -8.46 -22.72 -12.20
N ILE A 142 -9.56 -22.04 -11.87
CA ILE A 142 -10.14 -22.07 -10.52
C ILE A 142 -10.61 -23.48 -10.14
N SER A 143 -11.25 -24.19 -11.07
CA SER A 143 -11.64 -25.58 -10.84
C SER A 143 -10.43 -26.47 -10.52
N ALA A 144 -9.31 -26.28 -11.22
CA ALA A 144 -8.08 -27.02 -10.95
C ALA A 144 -7.49 -26.70 -9.56
N ILE A 145 -7.53 -25.42 -9.14
CA ILE A 145 -7.09 -25.00 -7.81
C ILE A 145 -7.97 -25.65 -6.73
N LEU A 146 -9.29 -25.50 -6.83
CA LEU A 146 -10.23 -26.03 -5.83
C LEU A 146 -10.25 -27.56 -5.75
N GLN A 147 -9.90 -28.26 -6.84
CA GLN A 147 -9.74 -29.72 -6.82
C GLN A 147 -8.44 -30.16 -6.15
N GLY A 148 -7.42 -29.30 -6.12
CA GLY A 148 -6.11 -29.60 -5.57
C GLY A 148 -5.92 -29.23 -4.10
N ILE A 149 -6.77 -28.35 -3.55
CA ILE A 149 -6.71 -27.98 -2.12
C ILE A 149 -7.12 -29.15 -1.22
N ARG A 150 -6.64 -29.14 0.02
CA ARG A 150 -7.01 -30.16 1.00
C ARG A 150 -8.53 -30.13 1.29
N ILE A 151 -9.07 -31.32 1.50
CA ILE A 151 -10.50 -31.53 1.75
C ILE A 151 -10.97 -30.78 3.01
N ASP A 152 -10.18 -30.73 4.07
CA ASP A 152 -10.51 -29.99 5.30
C ASP A 152 -10.61 -28.48 5.07
N LYS A 153 -9.75 -27.92 4.20
CA LYS A 153 -9.84 -26.52 3.78
C LYS A 153 -11.09 -26.28 2.96
N LEU A 154 -11.40 -27.16 2.00
CA LEU A 154 -12.63 -27.04 1.21
C LEU A 154 -13.89 -27.09 2.07
N TYR A 155 -13.91 -27.89 3.15
CA TYR A 155 -15.05 -27.94 4.08
C TYR A 155 -15.31 -26.63 4.81
N MET A 156 -14.31 -25.76 4.96
CA MET A 156 -14.48 -24.43 5.55
C MET A 156 -15.48 -23.56 4.77
N PHE A 157 -15.71 -23.84 3.49
CA PHE A 157 -16.76 -23.19 2.70
C PHE A 157 -18.15 -23.33 3.33
N LYS A 158 -18.43 -24.47 3.99
CA LYS A 158 -19.71 -24.68 4.68
C LYS A 158 -19.87 -23.84 5.94
N ASN A 159 -18.77 -23.44 6.57
CA ASN A 159 -18.78 -22.69 7.83
C ASN A 159 -19.15 -21.22 7.58
N ASN A 160 -18.54 -20.62 6.55
CA ASN A 160 -18.85 -19.26 6.11
C ASN A 160 -18.50 -19.09 4.60
N PRO A 161 -19.48 -19.26 3.70
CA PRO A 161 -19.27 -19.20 2.25
C PRO A 161 -18.66 -17.89 1.75
N GLU A 162 -19.14 -16.75 2.25
CA GLU A 162 -18.70 -15.41 1.79
C GLU A 162 -17.25 -15.15 2.19
N GLU A 163 -16.91 -15.44 3.45
CA GLU A 163 -15.55 -15.28 3.95
C GLU A 163 -14.58 -16.24 3.25
N PHE A 164 -15.00 -17.49 3.01
CA PHE A 164 -14.22 -18.44 2.23
C PHE A 164 -13.90 -17.90 0.83
N ILE A 165 -14.92 -17.44 0.09
CA ILE A 165 -14.75 -16.90 -1.27
C ILE A 165 -13.79 -15.71 -1.25
N SER A 166 -14.02 -14.74 -0.37
CA SER A 166 -13.19 -13.53 -0.26
C SER A 166 -11.73 -13.86 0.07
N LYS A 167 -11.50 -14.75 1.05
CA LYS A 167 -10.14 -15.16 1.44
C LYS A 167 -9.43 -15.96 0.35
N VAL A 168 -10.12 -16.88 -0.34
CA VAL A 168 -9.52 -17.63 -1.45
C VAL A 168 -9.15 -16.70 -2.61
N ILE A 169 -10.00 -15.74 -2.96
CA ILE A 169 -9.69 -14.71 -3.97
C ILE A 169 -8.42 -13.95 -3.59
N ARG A 170 -8.33 -13.48 -2.34
CA ARG A 170 -7.16 -12.76 -1.83
C ARG A 170 -5.89 -13.61 -1.96
N LEU A 171 -5.92 -14.85 -1.48
CA LEU A 171 -4.77 -15.76 -1.50
C LEU A 171 -4.30 -16.10 -2.93
N ILE A 172 -5.24 -16.28 -3.88
CA ILE A 172 -4.89 -16.49 -5.29
C ILE A 172 -4.26 -15.24 -5.89
N ASN A 173 -4.81 -14.06 -5.61
CA ASN A 173 -4.28 -12.80 -6.12
C ASN A 173 -2.89 -12.48 -5.56
N GLU A 174 -2.61 -12.84 -4.30
CA GLU A 174 -1.26 -12.78 -3.70
C GLU A 174 -0.27 -13.61 -4.50
N GLN A 175 -0.58 -14.90 -4.75
CA GLN A 175 0.32 -15.78 -5.50
C GLN A 175 0.49 -15.34 -6.96
N LYS A 176 -0.57 -14.83 -7.59
CA LYS A 176 -0.51 -14.23 -8.93
C LYS A 176 0.44 -13.04 -8.95
N ALA A 177 0.38 -12.17 -7.94
CA ALA A 177 1.25 -11.01 -7.81
C ALA A 177 2.71 -11.40 -7.57
N THR A 178 2.97 -12.39 -6.70
CA THR A 178 4.32 -12.93 -6.48
C THR A 178 4.92 -13.51 -7.76
N MET A 179 4.17 -14.33 -8.49
CA MET A 179 4.65 -14.90 -9.76
C MET A 179 4.97 -13.84 -10.81
N ILE A 180 4.17 -12.78 -10.86
CA ILE A 180 4.43 -11.65 -11.74
C ILE A 180 5.80 -11.06 -11.42
N VAL A 181 6.10 -10.79 -10.16
CA VAL A 181 7.39 -10.23 -9.74
C VAL A 181 8.55 -11.19 -10.05
N GLU A 182 8.37 -12.49 -9.84
CA GLU A 182 9.43 -13.48 -10.09
C GLU A 182 9.79 -13.60 -11.57
N HIS A 183 8.82 -13.46 -12.48
CA HIS A 183 9.01 -13.67 -13.92
C HIS A 183 8.89 -12.41 -14.79
N ILE A 184 8.86 -11.22 -14.17
CA ILE A 184 8.95 -9.96 -14.90
C ILE A 184 10.40 -9.69 -15.33
N SER A 185 10.55 -9.26 -16.57
CA SER A 185 11.76 -8.68 -17.13
C SER A 185 11.45 -7.26 -17.57
N TYR A 186 12.42 -6.37 -17.40
CA TYR A 186 12.35 -4.99 -17.84
C TYR A 186 13.35 -4.74 -18.95
N ASP A 187 12.92 -4.01 -19.96
CA ASP A 187 13.75 -3.55 -21.07
C ASP A 187 13.60 -2.04 -21.20
N THR A 188 14.72 -1.33 -21.38
CA THR A 188 14.71 0.10 -21.64
C THR A 188 14.17 0.35 -23.05
N ILE A 189 13.22 1.25 -23.17
CA ILE A 189 12.64 1.66 -24.46
C ILE A 189 13.08 3.07 -24.85
N GLU A 190 12.85 3.43 -26.10
CA GLU A 190 13.13 4.78 -26.58
C GLU A 190 12.30 5.82 -25.81
N GLY A 191 13.00 6.84 -25.31
CA GLY A 191 12.41 7.96 -24.59
C GLY A 191 12.91 8.07 -23.15
N GLU A 192 13.06 9.32 -22.72
CA GLU A 192 13.50 9.68 -21.39
C GLU A 192 12.52 10.67 -20.76
N TYR A 193 12.56 10.77 -19.43
CA TYR A 193 11.92 11.84 -18.70
C TYR A 193 12.77 13.11 -18.80
N ASP A 194 12.12 14.19 -19.24
CA ASP A 194 12.74 15.50 -19.25
C ASP A 194 12.71 16.14 -17.85
N SER A 195 13.66 17.04 -17.58
CA SER A 195 13.74 17.80 -16.31
C SER A 195 12.47 18.60 -15.98
N THR A 196 11.69 18.98 -16.99
CA THR A 196 10.39 19.64 -16.81
C THR A 196 9.38 18.80 -16.04
N ILE A 197 9.61 17.49 -15.86
CA ILE A 197 8.74 16.63 -15.05
C ILE A 197 8.59 17.14 -13.60
N PHE A 198 9.63 17.76 -13.03
CA PHE A 198 9.62 18.30 -11.67
C PHE A 198 8.83 19.62 -11.54
N THR A 199 8.56 20.30 -12.65
CA THR A 199 7.88 21.60 -12.69
C THR A 199 6.55 21.58 -13.45
N ALA A 200 6.23 20.46 -14.12
CA ALA A 200 5.02 20.29 -14.92
C ALA A 200 3.74 20.30 -14.08
N GLU A 201 3.78 19.77 -12.87
CA GLU A 201 2.66 19.88 -11.94
C GLU A 201 2.71 21.25 -11.25
N LYS A 202 1.74 22.11 -11.56
CA LYS A 202 1.53 23.35 -10.81
C LYS A 202 1.10 22.96 -9.39
N ASN A 203 2.01 23.10 -8.42
CA ASN A 203 1.73 22.87 -7.02
C ASN A 203 0.63 23.84 -6.55
N THR A 204 -0.62 23.39 -6.58
CA THR A 204 -1.76 24.13 -6.01
C THR A 204 -1.85 23.97 -4.49
N GLN A 205 -0.81 23.37 -3.89
CA GLN A 205 -0.71 23.09 -2.47
C GLN A 205 -0.35 24.35 -1.67
N SER A 206 -0.87 24.42 -0.44
CA SER A 206 -0.63 25.55 0.48
C SER A 206 0.83 25.57 0.95
N PHE A 207 1.36 26.78 1.19
CA PHE A 207 2.70 26.98 1.75
C PHE A 207 2.90 26.25 3.09
N ASP A 208 1.83 26.04 3.87
CA ASP A 208 1.91 25.39 5.18
C ASP A 208 2.38 23.93 5.10
N LYS A 209 2.26 23.29 3.94
CA LYS A 209 2.73 21.92 3.69
C LYS A 209 4.12 21.86 3.06
N ALA A 210 4.70 23.00 2.70
CA ALA A 210 5.98 23.08 2.05
C ALA A 210 7.12 23.01 3.08
N PHE A 211 8.17 22.24 2.78
CA PHE A 211 9.42 22.22 3.54
C PHE A 211 10.46 23.04 2.78
N LEU A 212 11.00 24.10 3.39
CA LEU A 212 12.09 24.86 2.79
C LEU A 212 13.39 24.05 2.94
N ALA A 213 13.80 23.40 1.86
CA ALA A 213 14.93 22.50 1.81
C ALA A 213 16.19 23.20 1.28
N LYS A 214 17.38 22.75 1.73
CA LYS A 214 18.67 23.28 1.30
C LYS A 214 19.38 22.39 0.29
N LYS A 215 19.14 21.08 0.34
CA LYS A 215 19.79 20.06 -0.51
C LYS A 215 18.85 19.49 -1.57
N ALA A 216 17.56 19.82 -1.54
CA ALA A 216 16.63 19.42 -2.59
C ALA A 216 16.88 20.18 -3.90
N ILE A 217 16.53 19.57 -5.03
CA ILE A 217 16.60 20.20 -6.37
C ILE A 217 15.59 21.34 -6.60
N GLN A 218 14.68 21.54 -5.64
CA GLN A 218 13.70 22.62 -5.58
C GLN A 218 13.76 23.21 -4.17
N ASP A 219 13.46 24.50 -4.03
CA ASP A 219 13.53 25.18 -2.72
C ASP A 219 12.46 24.65 -1.75
N TYR A 220 11.30 24.27 -2.29
CA TYR A 220 10.20 23.73 -1.51
C TYR A 220 9.96 22.25 -1.82
N VAL A 221 9.99 21.40 -0.79
CA VAL A 221 9.58 19.99 -0.88
C VAL A 221 8.18 19.86 -0.33
N PHE A 222 7.28 19.28 -1.14
CA PHE A 222 5.92 18.97 -0.73
C PHE A 222 5.83 17.49 -0.36
N THR A 223 5.29 17.22 0.82
CA THR A 223 5.16 15.86 1.36
C THR A 223 3.70 15.48 1.49
N ASP A 224 3.38 14.23 1.19
CA ASP A 224 2.02 13.72 1.35
C ASP A 224 1.72 13.50 2.85
N GLY A 225 0.52 13.92 3.27
CA GLY A 225 0.06 13.83 4.66
C GLY A 225 -0.72 15.07 5.14
N SER A 226 -1.72 14.86 6.00
CA SER A 226 -2.45 15.93 6.68
C SER A 226 -1.84 16.34 8.01
N ALA A 227 -0.98 15.49 8.59
CA ALA A 227 -0.31 15.75 9.85
C ALA A 227 0.92 16.65 9.66
N GLU A 228 1.12 17.60 10.58
CA GLU A 228 2.28 18.51 10.62
C GLU A 228 3.64 17.77 10.57
N LYS A 229 3.67 16.50 11.04
CA LYS A 229 4.87 15.64 11.00
C LYS A 229 4.56 14.28 10.40
N SER A 230 4.15 14.27 9.13
CA SER A 230 4.03 13.02 8.35
C SER A 230 5.39 12.30 8.27
N ILE A 231 5.36 11.01 7.91
CA ILE A 231 6.59 10.21 7.73
C ILE A 231 7.46 10.84 6.63
N GLU A 232 6.86 11.23 5.52
CA GLU A 232 7.55 11.94 4.45
C GLU A 232 8.16 13.26 4.90
N ARG A 233 7.47 14.03 5.75
CA ARG A 233 7.99 15.29 6.27
C ARG A 233 9.24 15.08 7.11
N LYS A 234 9.20 14.13 8.05
CA LYS A 234 10.37 13.78 8.88
C LYS A 234 11.52 13.26 8.01
N PHE A 235 11.20 12.42 7.02
CA PHE A 235 12.18 11.87 6.10
C PHE A 235 12.89 12.97 5.28
N ALA A 236 12.13 13.95 4.77
CA ALA A 236 12.70 15.10 4.06
C ALA A 236 13.59 15.97 4.96
N GLU A 237 13.17 16.22 6.20
CA GLU A 237 13.94 16.96 7.20
C GLU A 237 15.26 16.25 7.54
N ASP A 238 15.21 14.94 7.74
CA ASP A 238 16.38 14.11 8.03
C ASP A 238 17.36 14.08 6.84
N LEU A 239 16.85 13.94 5.60
CA LEU A 239 17.67 14.01 4.38
C LEU A 239 18.39 15.36 4.23
N ASP A 240 17.69 16.46 4.53
CA ASP A 240 18.26 17.80 4.41
C ASP A 240 19.32 18.06 5.49
N ALA A 241 19.14 17.48 6.69
CA ALA A 241 20.09 17.58 7.79
C ALA A 241 21.34 16.69 7.61
N ALA A 242 21.21 15.53 6.97
CA ALA A 242 22.27 14.51 6.90
C ALA A 242 23.51 14.92 6.11
N GLU A 243 24.71 14.81 6.71
CA GLU A 243 25.96 15.26 6.08
C GLU A 243 26.36 14.41 4.87
N GLU A 244 26.05 13.12 4.90
CA GLU A 244 26.34 12.16 3.83
C GLU A 244 25.49 12.37 2.56
N VAL A 245 24.36 13.08 2.67
CA VAL A 245 23.48 13.39 1.53
C VAL A 245 23.99 14.62 0.78
N CYS A 246 24.25 14.46 -0.51
CA CYS A 246 24.70 15.55 -1.38
C CYS A 246 23.51 16.35 -1.93
N VAL A 247 22.51 15.64 -2.45
CA VAL A 247 21.34 16.21 -3.14
C VAL A 247 20.24 15.17 -3.25
N TYR A 248 18.98 15.61 -3.21
CA TYR A 248 17.83 14.74 -3.36
C TYR A 248 16.68 15.41 -4.11
N ALA A 249 15.73 14.60 -4.57
CA ALA A 249 14.51 15.05 -5.24
C ALA A 249 13.31 14.22 -4.76
N LYS A 250 12.17 14.89 -4.56
CA LYS A 250 10.87 14.20 -4.53
C LYS A 250 10.48 13.92 -5.97
N LEU A 251 10.25 12.65 -6.30
CA LEU A 251 9.80 12.25 -7.63
C LEU A 251 8.31 12.57 -7.79
N PRO A 252 7.91 13.23 -8.89
CA PRO A 252 6.52 13.56 -9.15
C PRO A 252 5.73 12.30 -9.55
N ARG A 253 4.42 12.30 -9.32
CA ARG A 253 3.55 11.14 -9.62
C ARG A 253 3.48 10.78 -11.10
N THR A 254 3.90 11.70 -11.97
CA THR A 254 4.03 11.50 -13.42
C THR A 254 5.24 10.64 -13.80
N PHE A 255 6.24 10.51 -12.91
CA PHE A 255 7.35 9.57 -13.05
C PHE A 255 6.82 8.16 -12.74
N HIS A 256 6.80 7.27 -13.73
CA HIS A 256 6.15 5.97 -13.56
C HIS A 256 6.98 4.81 -14.06
N ILE A 257 7.07 3.81 -13.19
CA ILE A 257 7.55 2.47 -13.52
C ILE A 257 6.31 1.64 -13.88
N PRO A 258 6.21 1.15 -15.13
CA PRO A 258 5.09 0.33 -15.50
C PRO A 258 5.18 -1.02 -14.79
N THR A 259 4.08 -1.44 -14.18
CA THR A 259 3.97 -2.77 -13.58
C THR A 259 2.69 -3.46 -14.08
N PRO A 260 2.63 -4.80 -14.05
CA PRO A 260 1.44 -5.54 -14.48
C PRO A 260 0.20 -5.30 -13.59
N VAL A 261 0.41 -4.73 -12.40
CA VAL A 261 -0.66 -4.37 -11.45
C VAL A 261 -0.90 -2.84 -11.41
N GLY A 262 -0.50 -2.14 -12.47
CA GLY A 262 -0.66 -0.70 -12.66
C GLY A 262 0.61 0.10 -12.39
N ASN A 263 0.65 1.34 -12.85
CA ASN A 263 1.83 2.20 -12.72
C ASN A 263 2.21 2.40 -11.24
N TYR A 264 3.51 2.50 -11.01
CA TYR A 264 4.13 2.75 -9.72
C TYR A 264 5.04 3.97 -9.82
N SER A 265 4.94 4.88 -8.85
CA SER A 265 5.79 6.07 -8.75
C SER A 265 6.55 5.96 -7.43
N PRO A 266 7.88 5.77 -7.45
CA PRO A 266 8.68 5.89 -6.24
C PRO A 266 8.66 7.32 -5.70
N ASP A 267 9.00 7.48 -4.43
CA ASP A 267 8.89 8.78 -3.76
C ASP A 267 10.12 9.68 -3.91
N TRP A 268 11.32 9.12 -3.78
CA TRP A 268 12.55 9.90 -3.62
C TRP A 268 13.66 9.40 -4.54
N ALA A 269 14.47 10.32 -5.05
CA ALA A 269 15.77 10.04 -5.67
C ALA A 269 16.85 10.78 -4.87
N ILE A 270 17.85 10.05 -4.39
CA ILE A 270 18.85 10.53 -3.43
C ILE A 270 20.25 10.21 -3.97
N ALA A 271 21.12 11.22 -3.95
CA ALA A 271 22.55 11.06 -4.20
C ALA A 271 23.36 11.37 -2.93
N PHE A 272 24.23 10.44 -2.56
CA PHE A 272 25.16 10.56 -1.44
C PHE A 272 26.54 11.00 -1.93
N TYR A 273 27.35 11.57 -1.03
CA TYR A 273 28.75 11.85 -1.32
C TYR A 273 29.55 10.56 -1.55
N GLU A 274 30.50 10.61 -2.49
CA GLU A 274 31.37 9.46 -2.77
C GLU A 274 32.20 9.09 -1.53
N GLY A 275 32.22 7.80 -1.19
CA GLY A 275 32.97 7.27 -0.05
C GLY A 275 32.25 7.31 1.30
N THR A 276 31.06 7.91 1.41
CA THR A 276 30.26 7.89 2.65
C THR A 276 29.37 6.65 2.76
N VAL A 277 28.98 6.08 1.63
CA VAL A 277 28.10 4.91 1.53
C VAL A 277 28.56 3.97 0.42
N LYS A 278 28.05 2.73 0.43
CA LYS A 278 28.37 1.72 -0.57
C LYS A 278 27.72 1.98 -1.92
N HIS A 279 26.51 2.54 -1.90
CA HIS A 279 25.72 2.88 -3.08
C HIS A 279 25.43 4.37 -3.09
N ILE A 280 26.04 5.10 -4.02
CA ILE A 280 25.94 6.57 -4.09
C ILE A 280 24.59 7.06 -4.63
N PHE A 281 23.85 6.20 -5.34
CA PHE A 281 22.56 6.53 -5.94
C PHE A 281 21.47 5.64 -5.37
N PHE A 282 20.40 6.26 -4.89
CA PHE A 282 19.32 5.54 -4.23
C PHE A 282 17.95 6.08 -4.64
N VAL A 283 17.00 5.17 -4.87
CA VAL A 283 15.58 5.47 -5.02
C VAL A 283 14.84 4.88 -3.83
N ALA A 284 14.10 5.70 -3.10
CA ALA A 284 13.41 5.27 -1.89
C ALA A 284 11.89 5.45 -2.04
N GLU A 285 11.15 4.48 -1.52
CA GLU A 285 9.73 4.64 -1.19
C GLU A 285 9.59 4.90 0.29
N THR A 286 8.88 5.97 0.67
CA THR A 286 8.53 6.23 2.06
C THR A 286 7.18 5.62 2.37
N LYS A 287 7.14 4.65 3.28
CA LYS A 287 5.88 4.01 3.70
C LYS A 287 5.54 4.31 5.16
N GLY A 288 4.25 4.16 5.46
CA GLY A 288 3.74 3.96 6.81
C GLY A 288 4.43 2.81 7.54
N THR A 289 4.02 2.53 8.78
CA THR A 289 4.52 1.38 9.54
C THR A 289 4.53 0.11 8.68
N MET A 290 5.70 -0.55 8.61
CA MET A 290 5.88 -1.86 7.96
C MET A 290 4.97 -2.94 8.56
N GLU A 291 4.49 -2.72 9.80
CA GLU A 291 3.49 -3.52 10.51
C GLU A 291 2.04 -3.34 10.02
N SER A 292 1.81 -2.54 8.98
CA SER A 292 0.62 -2.75 8.15
C SER A 292 0.77 -4.11 7.43
N LEU A 293 0.53 -5.19 8.19
CA LEU A 293 0.43 -6.60 7.78
C LEU A 293 -0.63 -6.84 6.68
N GLU A 294 -1.27 -5.77 6.23
CA GLU A 294 -2.19 -5.69 5.11
C GLU A 294 -1.75 -4.59 4.11
N LEU A 295 -0.45 -4.38 3.88
CA LEU A 295 -0.03 -3.80 2.61
C LEU A 295 -0.78 -4.56 1.52
N ARG A 296 -1.65 -3.85 0.80
CA ARG A 296 -2.49 -4.46 -0.23
C ARG A 296 -1.52 -5.26 -1.11
N PRO A 297 -1.75 -6.56 -1.38
CA PRO A 297 -0.81 -7.38 -2.14
C PRO A 297 -0.29 -6.73 -3.44
N ILE A 298 -1.11 -5.85 -4.01
CA ILE A 298 -0.81 -4.99 -5.15
C ILE A 298 0.33 -3.98 -4.89
N GLU A 299 0.32 -3.28 -3.75
CA GLU A 299 1.36 -2.31 -3.39
C GLU A 299 2.70 -3.00 -3.15
N GLN A 300 2.69 -4.13 -2.43
CA GLN A 300 3.89 -4.93 -2.23
C GLN A 300 4.47 -5.43 -3.56
N ALA A 301 3.59 -5.82 -4.49
CA ALA A 301 4.01 -6.22 -5.83
C ALA A 301 4.63 -5.07 -6.62
N LYS A 302 4.08 -3.85 -6.52
CA LYS A 302 4.66 -2.66 -7.15
C LYS A 302 6.05 -2.33 -6.60
N ILE A 303 6.22 -2.33 -5.28
CA ILE A 303 7.52 -2.13 -4.60
C ILE A 303 8.50 -3.20 -5.05
N SER A 304 8.08 -4.46 -5.09
CA SER A 304 8.94 -5.57 -5.49
C SER A 304 9.34 -5.49 -6.97
N CYS A 305 8.45 -5.01 -7.85
CA CYS A 305 8.77 -4.75 -9.25
C CYS A 305 9.85 -3.67 -9.39
N ALA A 306 9.74 -2.55 -8.66
CA ALA A 306 10.74 -1.49 -8.65
C ALA A 306 12.09 -1.98 -8.09
N LYS A 307 12.05 -2.78 -7.02
CA LYS A 307 13.23 -3.44 -6.46
C LYS A 307 13.93 -4.30 -7.49
N LYS A 308 13.18 -5.10 -8.24
CA LYS A 308 13.73 -5.94 -9.30
C LYS A 308 14.31 -5.13 -10.46
N LEU A 309 13.61 -4.07 -10.88
CA LEU A 309 14.09 -3.17 -11.92
C LEU A 309 15.46 -2.58 -11.58
N PHE A 310 15.58 -1.91 -10.44
CA PHE A 310 16.80 -1.18 -10.10
C PHE A 310 17.92 -2.08 -9.55
N ASN A 311 17.59 -3.13 -8.79
CA ASN A 311 18.63 -3.92 -8.10
C ASN A 311 19.09 -5.17 -8.87
N GLU A 312 18.25 -5.75 -9.74
CA GLU A 312 18.56 -7.03 -10.40
C GLU A 312 18.76 -6.87 -11.91
N MET A 313 17.90 -6.08 -12.56
CA MET A 313 17.84 -5.98 -14.02
C MET A 313 18.66 -4.80 -14.56
N SER A 314 18.77 -3.72 -13.81
CA SER A 314 19.52 -2.56 -14.23
C SER A 314 21.03 -2.81 -14.05
N THR A 315 21.82 -2.48 -15.08
CA THR A 315 23.28 -2.34 -14.94
C THR A 315 23.67 -1.12 -14.11
N SER A 316 22.68 -0.39 -13.57
CA SER A 316 22.88 0.91 -12.93
C SER A 316 23.56 0.81 -11.58
N LYS A 317 24.22 1.90 -11.24
CA LYS A 317 24.80 2.16 -9.91
C LYS A 317 23.73 2.49 -8.86
N VAL A 318 22.45 2.39 -9.22
CA VAL A 318 21.29 2.82 -8.43
C VAL A 318 20.74 1.65 -7.64
N ARG A 319 20.43 1.89 -6.37
CA ARG A 319 19.75 0.92 -5.50
C ARG A 319 18.35 1.42 -5.16
N TYR A 320 17.41 0.50 -5.10
CA TYR A 320 16.05 0.77 -4.62
C TYR A 320 15.73 -0.03 -3.35
N ASP A 321 15.09 0.62 -2.39
CA ASP A 321 14.40 -0.07 -1.30
C ASP A 321 13.23 0.76 -0.73
N ALA A 322 12.30 0.09 -0.06
CA ALA A 322 11.22 0.73 0.68
C ALA A 322 11.65 0.91 2.14
N VAL A 323 11.43 2.11 2.68
CA VAL A 323 11.88 2.50 4.02
C VAL A 323 10.78 3.28 4.75
N ASP A 324 10.74 3.14 6.08
CA ASP A 324 9.85 3.91 6.95
C ASP A 324 10.51 5.16 7.55
N SER A 325 11.84 5.25 7.45
CA SER A 325 12.64 6.30 8.09
C SER A 325 14.01 6.46 7.45
N TYR A 326 14.64 7.62 7.67
CA TYR A 326 16.00 7.88 7.19
C TYR A 326 17.02 6.94 7.85
N LYS A 327 16.80 6.56 9.10
CA LYS A 327 17.64 5.59 9.80
C LYS A 327 17.62 4.22 9.12
N GLU A 328 16.45 3.76 8.66
CA GLU A 328 16.36 2.50 7.92
C GLU A 328 17.08 2.60 6.58
N LEU A 329 16.91 3.72 5.85
CA LEU A 329 17.67 4.00 4.63
C LEU A 329 19.18 3.87 4.88
N LEU A 330 19.71 4.55 5.90
CA LEU A 330 21.14 4.49 6.24
C LEU A 330 21.63 3.07 6.52
N ASN A 331 20.85 2.27 7.24
CA ASN A 331 21.19 0.87 7.50
C ASN A 331 21.31 0.04 6.21
N ILE A 332 20.62 0.44 5.14
CA ILE A 332 20.66 -0.24 3.83
C ILE A 332 21.84 0.25 3.00
N VAL A 333 22.14 1.56 2.98
CA VAL A 333 23.22 2.13 2.15
C VAL A 333 24.62 1.97 2.75
N ILE A 334 24.74 1.78 4.07
CA ILE A 334 26.03 1.56 4.76
C ILE A 334 26.45 0.07 4.72
N LYS A 335 25.50 -0.87 4.59
CA LYS A 335 25.77 -2.32 4.47
C LYS A 335 26.21 -2.70 3.05
#